data_AF-A0AAP1QV47-F1
#
_entry.id   AF-A0AAP1QV47-F1
#
_cell.length_a   1.000
_cell.length_b   1.000
_cell.length_c   1.000
_cell.angle_alpha   90.00
_cell.angle_beta   90.00
_cell.angle_gamma   90.00
#
_symmetry.space_group_name_H-M   'P 1'
#
loop_
_entity.id
_entity.type
_entity.pdbx_description
1 polymer ?
#
loop_
_entity_poly.entity_id
_entity_poly.type
_entity_poly.pdbx_seq_one_letter_code
_entity_poly.pdbx_strand_id
1 'polypeptide(L)' 'MLDQNIKTQLKAYLERLESPIELVAALDESDKAAQIKELVTEIAELSEKVTARFDGNNTRRP' A
#
# COMPACT_ATOMS: atom_id res chain seq x y z
N MET A 1 6.22 -9.41 -0.01
CA MET A 1 7.24 -8.49 0.52
C MET A 1 8.05 -7.91 -0.62
N LEU A 2 8.10 -6.58 -0.74
CA LEU A 2 8.83 -5.91 -1.82
C LEU A 2 10.34 -6.14 -1.69
N ASP A 3 10.98 -6.46 -2.81
CA ASP A 3 12.43 -6.50 -2.91
C ASP A 3 13.06 -5.13 -2.57
N GLN A 4 14.25 -5.14 -1.96
CA GLN A 4 14.91 -3.93 -1.46
C GLN A 4 15.22 -2.91 -2.57
N ASN A 5 15.50 -3.37 -3.79
CA ASN A 5 15.71 -2.50 -4.94
C ASN A 5 14.39 -1.80 -5.32
N ILE A 6 13.28 -2.54 -5.34
CA ILE A 6 11.95 -2.00 -5.66
C ILE A 6 11.50 -1.00 -4.58
N LYS A 7 11.74 -1.29 -3.29
CA LYS A 7 11.45 -0.33 -2.20
C LYS A 7 12.21 0.99 -2.38
N THR A 8 13.50 0.91 -2.74
CA THR A 8 14.35 2.09 -2.94
C THR A 8 13.86 2.93 -4.13
N GLN A 9 13.54 2.28 -5.25
CA GLN A 9 13.00 2.97 -6.43
C GLN A 9 11.63 3.59 -6.15
N LEU A 10 10.74 2.85 -5.48
CA LEU A 10 9.41 3.32 -5.14
C LEU A 10 9.50 4.54 -4.23
N LYS A 11 10.35 4.51 -3.20
CA LYS A 11 10.60 5.67 -2.33
C LYS A 11 11.01 6.91 -3.12
N ALA A 12 11.96 6.78 -4.06
CA ALA A 12 12.39 7.89 -4.91
C ALA A 12 11.25 8.47 -5.77
N TYR A 13 10.31 7.63 -6.24
CA TYR A 13 9.11 8.11 -6.92
C TYR A 13 8.12 8.79 -5.97
N LEU A 14 7.93 8.23 -4.76
CA LEU A 14 7.01 8.78 -3.75
C LEU A 14 7.47 10.13 -3.20
N GLU A 15 8.78 10.42 -3.20
CA GLU A 15 9.32 11.74 -2.86
C GLU A 15 8.85 12.83 -3.84
N ARG A 16 8.54 12.47 -5.09
CA ARG A 16 8.02 13.39 -6.11
C ARG A 16 6.52 13.65 -5.98
N LEU A 17 5.84 13.07 -4.99
CA LEU A 17 4.42 13.33 -4.76
C LEU A 17 4.20 14.78 -4.35
N GLU A 18 3.35 15.50 -5.07
CA GLU A 18 2.98 16.88 -4.75
C GLU A 18 1.78 16.93 -3.79
N SER A 19 0.94 15.89 -3.78
CA SER A 19 -0.27 15.80 -2.97
C SER A 19 -0.29 14.51 -2.13
N PRO A 20 -0.99 14.51 -0.97
CA PRO A 20 -1.21 13.29 -0.20
C PRO A 20 -2.07 12.30 -0.99
N ILE A 21 -1.73 11.01 -0.90
CA ILE A 21 -2.45 9.90 -1.52
C ILE A 21 -2.91 8.94 -0.43
N GLU A 22 -4.12 8.43 -0.59
CA GLU A 22 -4.69 7.42 0.30
C GLU A 22 -4.90 6.10 -0.45
N LEU A 23 -4.31 5.03 0.05
CA LEU A 23 -4.47 3.67 -0.43
C LEU A 23 -5.59 2.99 0.35
N VAL A 24 -6.79 2.93 -0.24
CA VAL A 24 -7.96 2.26 0.37
C VAL A 24 -8.06 0.84 -0.18
N ALA A 25 -7.64 -0.14 0.61
CA ALA A 25 -7.76 -1.55 0.30
C ALA A 25 -9.05 -2.15 0.88
N ALA A 26 -9.72 -2.99 0.07
CA ALA A 26 -10.85 -3.81 0.49
C ALA A 26 -10.40 -5.27 0.49
N LEU A 27 -10.29 -5.86 1.68
CA LEU A 27 -9.66 -7.16 1.91
C LEU A 27 -10.68 -8.16 2.45
N ASP A 28 -10.55 -9.43 2.06
CA ASP A 28 -11.26 -10.54 2.70
C ASP A 28 -10.40 -11.21 3.79
N GLU A 29 -10.77 -12.42 4.24
CA GLU A 29 -10.06 -13.17 5.29
C GLU A 29 -9.03 -14.18 4.72
N SER A 30 -8.72 -14.12 3.44
CA SER A 30 -7.80 -15.04 2.77
C SER A 30 -6.33 -14.71 3.03
N ASP A 31 -5.47 -15.71 2.82
CA ASP A 31 -4.01 -15.52 2.88
C ASP A 31 -3.51 -14.49 1.86
N LYS A 32 -4.22 -14.33 0.73
CA LYS A 32 -3.88 -13.31 -0.29
C LYS A 32 -4.21 -11.92 0.21
N ALA A 33 -5.33 -11.75 0.90
CA ALA A 33 -5.70 -10.51 1.54
C ALA A 33 -4.63 -10.07 2.57
N ALA A 34 -4.10 -11.02 3.34
CA ALA A 34 -3.01 -10.77 4.28
C ALA A 34 -1.72 -10.28 3.58
N GLN A 35 -1.35 -10.89 2.44
CA GLN A 35 -0.19 -10.45 1.65
C GLN A 35 -0.39 -9.05 1.04
N ILE A 36 -1.60 -8.72 0.58
CA ILE A 36 -1.92 -7.39 0.08
C ILE A 36 -1.89 -6.36 1.22
N LYS A 37 -2.37 -6.72 2.41
CA LYS A 37 -2.29 -5.87 3.60
C LYS A 37 -0.84 -5.53 3.94
N GLU A 38 0.04 -6.53 3.94
CA GLU A 38 1.46 -6.35 4.16
C GLU A 38 2.06 -5.41 3.11
N LEU A 39 1.78 -5.67 1.81
CA LEU A 39 2.27 -4.84 0.72
C LEU A 39 1.85 -3.37 0.84
N VAL A 40 0.56 -3.11 1.12
CA VAL A 40 0.04 -1.74 1.24
C VAL A 40 0.63 -1.03 2.46
N THR A 41 0.82 -1.76 3.57
CA THR A 41 1.49 -1.23 4.76
C THR A 41 2.94 -0.86 4.46
N GLU A 42 3.68 -1.75 3.79
CA GLU A 42 5.07 -1.48 3.39
C GLU A 42 5.18 -0.23 2.51
N ILE A 43 4.21 0.01 1.61
CA ILE A 43 4.21 1.19 0.73
C ILE A 43 3.92 2.48 1.52
N ALA A 44 2.97 2.44 2.46
CA ALA A 44 2.64 3.59 3.30
C ALA A 44 3.81 4.01 4.21
N GLU A 45 4.63 3.06 4.66
CA GLU A 45 5.83 3.37 5.45
C GLU A 45 6.95 4.06 4.65
N LEU A 46 6.91 4.00 3.30
CA LEU A 46 7.94 4.62 2.46
C LEU A 46 7.77 6.13 2.30
N SER A 47 6.60 6.70 2.61
CA SER A 47 6.35 8.14 2.45
C SER A 47 5.25 8.63 3.39
N GLU A 48 5.51 9.74 4.09
CA GLU A 48 4.52 10.42 4.94
C GLU A 48 3.31 10.95 4.15
N LYS A 49 3.44 11.09 2.82
CA LYS A 49 2.34 11.51 1.94
C LYS A 49 1.43 10.36 1.54
N VAL A 50 1.75 9.12 1.90
CA VAL A 50 0.95 7.94 1.57
C VAL A 50 0.33 7.37 2.84
N THR A 51 -0.99 7.35 2.90
CA THR A 51 -1.74 6.73 3.99
C THR A 51 -2.39 5.44 3.51
N ALA A 52 -2.46 4.43 4.38
CA ALA A 52 -3.15 3.17 4.11
C ALA A 52 -4.44 3.06 4.93
N ARG A 53 -5.52 2.66 4.28
CA ARG A 53 -6.79 2.31 4.90
C ARG A 53 -7.26 0.94 4.42
N PHE A 54 -7.82 0.16 5.34
CA PHE A 54 -8.26 -1.21 5.09
C PHE A 54 -9.75 -1.43 5.32
N ASP A 55 -10.49 -0.34 5.51
CA ASP A 55 -11.95 -0.34 5.68
C ASP A 55 -12.68 -0.10 4.35
N GLY A 56 -12.00 -0.34 3.22
CA GLY A 56 -12.58 -0.26 1.90
C GLY A 56 -13.73 -1.27 1.74
N ASN A 57 -14.88 -0.80 1.29
CA ASN A 57 -16.02 -1.65 0.96
C ASN A 57 -16.13 -1.77 -0.57
N ASN A 58 -15.40 -2.73 -1.16
CA ASN A 58 -15.53 -3.08 -2.57
C ASN A 58 -16.10 -4.50 -2.70
N THR A 59 -16.85 -4.79 -3.78
CA THR A 59 -17.36 -6.13 -4.10
C THR A 59 -16.29 -7.10 -4.60
N ARG A 60 -15.15 -6.58 -5.09
CA ARG A 60 -13.97 -7.39 -5.45
C ARG A 60 -12.95 -7.32 -4.32
N ARG A 61 -13.17 -8.13 -3.28
CA ARG A 61 -12.20 -8.34 -2.20
C ARG A 61 -11.43 -9.62 -2.52
N PRO A 62 -10.12 -9.54 -2.75
CA PRO A 62 -9.25 -10.70 -2.77
C PRO A 62 -8.92 -11.15 -1.35
#